data_AF-A0A7W2FVA3-F1
#
_entry.id   AF-A0A7W2FVA3-F1
#
_cell.length_a   1.000
_cell.length_b   1.000
_cell.length_c   1.000
_cell.angle_alpha   90.00
_cell.angle_beta   90.00
_cell.angle_gamma   90.00
#
_symmetry.space_group_name_H-M   'P 1'
#
loop_
_entity.id
_entity.type
_entity.pdbx_description
1 polymer ?
#
loop_
_entity_poly.entity_id
_entity_poly.type
_entity_poly.pdbx_seq_one_letter_code
_entity_poly.pdbx_strand_id
1 'polypeptide(L)'
;RAFELLSDIPTKLICFSDDMDGFRKVPGNVPMQEELRADLNLPLTKVRDPFGTHAGFAQHNNARLCEFLDSFGFEYEFASATEYYTSGK
;
A
#
# COMPACT_ATOMS: atom_id res chain seq x y z
N ARG A 1 -20.20 -3.55 -2.55
CA ARG A 1 -21.37 -4.46 -2.47
C ARG A 1 -22.50 -4.12 -3.46
N ALA A 2 -22.44 -3.07 -4.29
CA ALA A 2 -23.56 -2.74 -5.20
C ALA A 2 -23.85 -3.85 -6.25
N PHE A 3 -22.82 -4.40 -6.89
CA PHE A 3 -23.02 -5.45 -7.91
C PHE A 3 -23.52 -6.77 -7.30
N GLU A 4 -22.96 -7.17 -6.16
CA GLU A 4 -23.38 -8.36 -5.40
C GLU A 4 -24.84 -8.28 -4.93
N LEU A 5 -25.32 -7.10 -4.55
CA LEU A 5 -26.73 -6.91 -4.19
C LEU A 5 -27.69 -7.00 -5.40
N LEU A 6 -27.18 -6.88 -6.61
CA LEU A 6 -27.94 -6.88 -7.86
C LEU A 6 -27.80 -8.18 -8.66
N SER A 7 -26.94 -9.12 -8.22
CA SER A 7 -26.58 -10.31 -8.98
C SER A 7 -26.25 -11.49 -8.06
N ASP A 8 -26.68 -12.69 -8.45
CA ASP A 8 -26.31 -13.94 -7.76
C ASP A 8 -24.89 -14.42 -8.08
N ILE A 9 -24.10 -13.62 -8.81
CA ILE A 9 -22.72 -13.96 -9.17
C ILE A 9 -21.81 -13.68 -7.97
N PRO A 10 -21.02 -14.67 -7.51
CA PRO A 10 -20.07 -14.46 -6.43
C PRO A 10 -19.07 -13.34 -6.75
N THR A 11 -18.84 -12.43 -5.80
CA THR A 11 -17.89 -11.33 -5.96
C THR A 11 -16.76 -11.44 -4.94
N LYS A 12 -15.59 -10.91 -5.32
CA LYS A 12 -14.46 -10.71 -4.41
C LYS A 12 -13.92 -9.31 -4.59
N LEU A 13 -13.81 -8.57 -3.49
CA LEU A 13 -13.16 -7.26 -3.47
C LEU A 13 -11.66 -7.44 -3.23
N ILE A 14 -10.84 -6.92 -4.14
CA ILE A 14 -9.37 -6.88 -3.98
C ILE A 14 -8.97 -5.44 -3.73
N CYS A 15 -8.26 -5.20 -2.62
CA CYS A 15 -7.57 -3.95 -2.37
C CYS A 15 -6.12 -4.11 -2.83
N PHE A 16 -5.83 -3.61 -4.02
CA PHE A 16 -4.50 -3.73 -4.63
C PHE A 16 -3.67 -2.49 -4.31
N SER A 17 -2.53 -2.68 -3.66
CA SER A 17 -1.55 -1.64 -3.38
C SER A 17 -0.43 -1.69 -4.42
N ASP A 18 -0.30 -0.62 -5.20
CA ASP A 18 0.80 -0.45 -6.16
C ASP A 18 2.09 0.02 -5.46
N ASP A 19 2.53 -0.76 -4.48
CA ASP A 19 3.66 -0.44 -3.61
C ASP A 19 5.04 -0.71 -4.25
N MET A 20 5.06 -1.17 -5.51
CA MET A 20 6.27 -1.30 -6.31
C MET A 20 6.55 -0.05 -7.13
N ASP A 21 5.61 0.89 -7.17
CA ASP A 21 5.72 2.12 -7.94
C ASP A 21 6.87 3.02 -7.41
N GLY A 22 7.44 3.86 -8.28
CA GLY A 22 8.62 4.65 -7.94
C GLY A 22 8.34 5.80 -6.97
N PHE A 23 9.22 6.03 -5.99
CA PHE A 23 9.14 7.18 -5.08
C PHE A 23 9.57 8.48 -5.77
N ARG A 24 8.61 9.18 -6.39
CA ARG A 24 8.89 10.33 -7.29
C ARG A 24 9.17 11.65 -6.58
N LYS A 25 8.71 11.81 -5.34
CA LYS A 25 8.88 13.03 -4.56
C LYS A 25 8.85 12.71 -3.07
N VAL A 26 9.57 13.50 -2.28
CA VAL A 26 9.46 13.48 -0.82
C VAL A 26 8.22 14.28 -0.40
N PRO A 27 7.24 13.70 0.31
CA PRO A 27 6.10 14.46 0.83
C PRO A 27 6.55 15.49 1.87
N GLY A 28 6.04 16.72 1.80
CA GLY A 28 6.46 17.78 2.74
C GLY A 28 5.96 17.62 4.18
N ASN A 29 5.07 16.66 4.43
CA ASN A 29 4.45 16.41 5.73
C ASN A 29 5.05 15.21 6.47
N VAL A 30 6.13 14.60 5.97
CA VAL A 30 6.82 13.50 6.64
C VAL A 30 8.18 13.94 7.19
N PRO A 31 8.67 13.34 8.29
CA PRO A 31 10.02 13.62 8.77
C PRO A 31 11.08 13.04 7.82
N MET A 32 12.36 13.19 8.17
CA MET A 32 13.49 12.63 7.41
C MET A 32 13.61 13.13 5.96
N GLN A 33 13.36 14.43 5.73
CA GLN A 33 13.34 15.01 4.38
C GLN A 33 14.65 14.77 3.60
N GLU A 34 15.81 14.94 4.23
CA GLU A 34 17.10 14.76 3.56
C GLU A 34 17.42 13.29 3.30
N GLU A 35 17.14 12.41 4.26
CA GLU A 35 17.37 10.98 4.11
C GLU A 35 16.48 10.38 3.02
N LEU A 36 15.22 10.80 2.95
CA LEU A 36 14.25 10.35 1.94
C LEU A 36 14.59 10.84 0.54
N ARG A 37 15.30 11.97 0.37
CA ARG A 37 15.79 12.39 -0.95
C ARG A 37 16.75 11.38 -1.56
N ALA A 38 17.50 10.65 -0.74
CA ALA A 38 18.39 9.59 -1.22
C ALA A 38 17.63 8.32 -1.66
N ASP A 39 16.36 8.16 -1.26
CA ASP A 39 15.49 7.04 -1.65
C ASP A 39 14.63 7.34 -2.90
N LEU A 40 14.82 8.50 -3.52
CA LEU A 40 14.09 8.87 -4.74
C LEU A 40 14.30 7.83 -5.86
N ASN A 41 13.22 7.57 -6.60
CA ASN A 41 13.13 6.60 -7.69
C ASN A 41 13.25 5.12 -7.27
N LEU A 42 13.45 4.81 -5.99
CA LEU A 42 13.30 3.44 -5.49
C LEU A 42 11.81 3.04 -5.48
N PRO A 43 11.48 1.74 -5.60
CA PRO A 43 10.15 1.24 -5.31
C PRO A 43 9.71 1.65 -3.89
N LEU A 44 8.43 1.97 -3.68
CA LEU A 44 7.93 2.38 -2.36
C LEU A 44 8.24 1.36 -1.24
N THR A 45 8.27 0.05 -1.56
CA THR A 45 8.66 -1.02 -0.64
C THR A 45 10.14 -1.05 -0.25
N LYS A 46 11.00 -0.27 -0.92
CA LYS A 46 12.43 -0.11 -0.61
C LYS A 46 12.77 1.23 0.03
N VAL A 47 11.82 2.16 0.10
CA VAL A 47 12.00 3.46 0.78
C VAL A 47 11.95 3.25 2.29
N ARG A 48 12.84 3.93 3.02
CA ARG A 48 12.90 3.86 4.50
C ARG A 48 11.60 4.39 5.13
N ASP A 49 11.19 3.79 6.24
CA ASP A 49 10.05 4.30 7.03
C ASP A 49 10.47 5.56 7.81
N PRO A 50 9.92 6.75 7.48
CA PRO A 50 10.23 7.96 8.23
C PRO A 50 9.63 7.96 9.65
N PHE A 51 8.72 7.04 9.96
CA PHE A 51 8.06 6.96 11.26
C PHE A 51 8.71 5.93 12.21
N GLY A 52 9.61 5.07 11.72
CA GLY A 52 10.28 4.05 12.53
C GLY A 52 9.36 2.97 13.10
N THR A 53 8.23 2.72 12.45
CA THR A 53 7.15 1.82 12.90
C THR A 53 7.08 0.53 12.10
N HIS A 54 7.52 0.54 10.85
CA HIS A 54 7.43 -0.57 9.90
C HIS A 54 8.76 -0.77 9.17
N ALA A 55 8.88 -1.86 8.40
CA ALA A 55 10.08 -2.18 7.64
C ALA A 55 10.42 -1.16 6.53
N GLY A 56 9.46 -0.35 6.10
CA GLY A 56 9.61 0.63 5.04
C GLY A 56 8.37 1.52 4.88
N PHE A 57 8.49 2.53 4.01
CA PHE A 57 7.45 3.54 3.78
C PHE A 57 6.15 2.94 3.25
N ALA A 58 6.24 2.03 2.26
CA ALA A 58 5.06 1.34 1.75
C ALA A 58 4.35 0.52 2.83
N GLN A 59 5.10 -0.20 3.68
CA GLN A 59 4.52 -1.06 4.71
C GLN A 59 3.75 -0.24 5.75
N HIS A 60 4.27 0.93 6.13
CA HIS A 60 3.54 1.87 6.98
C HIS A 60 2.22 2.32 6.34
N ASN A 61 2.25 2.73 5.07
CA ASN A 61 1.05 3.19 4.38
C ASN A 61 0.04 2.07 4.12
N ASN A 62 0.50 0.86 3.79
CA ASN A 62 -0.33 -0.32 3.62
C ASN A 62 -1.05 -0.69 4.93
N ALA A 63 -0.34 -0.67 6.07
CA ALA A 63 -0.94 -0.91 7.38
C ALA A 63 -2.05 0.11 7.69
N ARG A 64 -1.81 1.40 7.43
CA ARG A 64 -2.82 2.46 7.60
C ARG A 64 -4.02 2.31 6.68
N LEU A 65 -3.79 1.90 5.43
CA LEU A 65 -4.87 1.63 4.48
C LEU A 65 -5.73 0.45 4.97
N CYS A 66 -5.10 -0.62 5.45
CA CYS A 66 -5.83 -1.77 6.00
C CYS A 66 -6.62 -1.39 7.25
N GLU A 67 -6.00 -0.73 8.23
CA GLU A 67 -6.70 -0.23 9.43
C GLU A 67 -7.89 0.67 9.08
N PHE A 68 -7.74 1.53 8.07
CA PHE A 68 -8.82 2.36 7.57
C PHE A 68 -9.96 1.50 7.02
N LEU A 69 -9.70 0.56 6.12
CA LEU A 69 -10.73 -0.31 5.54
C LEU A 69 -11.42 -1.19 6.60
N ASP A 70 -10.63 -1.74 7.53
CA ASP A 70 -11.12 -2.55 8.65
C ASP A 70 -12.07 -1.73 9.55
N SER A 71 -11.77 -0.45 9.78
CA SER A 71 -12.63 0.43 10.60
C SER A 71 -14.03 0.66 10.01
N PHE A 72 -14.17 0.51 8.68
CA PHE A 72 -15.46 0.58 7.99
C PHE A 72 -16.12 -0.80 7.80
N GLY A 73 -15.46 -1.88 8.23
CA GLY A 73 -15.96 -3.25 8.10
C GLY A 73 -15.98 -3.75 6.65
N PHE A 74 -15.02 -3.32 5.82
CA PHE A 74 -14.88 -3.88 4.48
C PHE A 74 -14.37 -5.33 4.56
N GLU A 75 -15.01 -6.22 3.82
CA GLU A 75 -14.46 -7.54 3.53
C GLU A 75 -13.69 -7.48 2.20
N TYR A 76 -12.38 -7.68 2.25
CA TYR A 76 -11.51 -7.56 1.08
C TYR A 76 -10.29 -8.48 1.20
N GLU A 77 -9.66 -8.76 0.06
CA GLU A 77 -8.33 -9.39 -0.02
C GLU A 77 -7.31 -8.28 -0.32
N PHE A 78 -6.35 -8.09 0.58
CA PHE A 78 -5.23 -7.20 0.33
C PHE A 78 -4.22 -7.86 -0.61
N ALA A 79 -3.72 -7.11 -1.59
CA ALA A 79 -2.71 -7.57 -2.53
C ALA A 79 -1.63 -6.51 -2.71
N SER A 80 -0.37 -6.88 -2.49
CA SER A 80 0.81 -6.03 -2.75
C SER A 80 1.34 -6.28 -4.16
N ALA A 81 1.55 -5.22 -4.94
CA ALA A 81 2.23 -5.31 -6.23
C ALA A 81 3.62 -5.93 -6.06
N THR A 82 4.40 -5.47 -5.08
CA THR A 82 5.74 -6.02 -4.82
C THR A 82 5.70 -7.53 -4.60
N GLU A 83 4.74 -8.04 -3.82
CA GLU A 83 4.58 -9.48 -3.61
C GLU A 83 4.20 -10.20 -4.92
N TYR A 84 3.25 -9.67 -5.69
CA TYR A 84 2.81 -10.29 -6.93
C TYR A 84 3.96 -10.37 -7.95
N TYR A 85 4.64 -9.26 -8.20
CA TYR A 85 5.74 -9.20 -9.15
C TYR A 85 6.94 -10.05 -8.72
N THR A 86 7.27 -10.09 -7.43
CA THR A 86 8.40 -10.90 -6.93
C THR A 86 8.09 -12.38 -6.85
N SER A 87 6.82 -12.77 -6.69
CA SER A 87 6.38 -14.17 -6.68
C SER A 87 6.01 -14.72 -8.07
N GLY A 88 5.89 -13.85 -9.09
CA GLY A 88 5.52 -14.25 -10.46
C GLY A 88 4.02 -14.57 -10.60
N LYS A 89 3.18 -13.93 -9.78
CA LYS A 89 1.71 -14.02 -9.83
C LYS A 89 1.14 -13.01 -10.82
#